data_AF-A0A0C2C8Z3-F1
#
_entry.id   AF-A0A0C2C8Z3-F1
#
_cell.length_a   1.000
_cell.length_b   1.000
_cell.length_c   1.000
_cell.angle_alpha   90.00
_cell.angle_beta   90.00
_cell.angle_gamma   90.00
#
_symmetry.space_group_name_H-M   'P 1'
#
loop_
_entity.id
_entity.type
_entity.pdbx_description
1 polymer ?
#
loop_
_entity_poly.entity_id
_entity_poly.type
_entity_poly.pdbx_seq_one_letter_code
_entity_poly.pdbx_strand_id
1 'polypeptide(L)'
;MFQAHINVEYCNSVRLIKYICKYVNKGSDMAVFRLENENGIIDEIIQYLMGRFINSNEAVWHVLSFAIHEGYPSVVHLSVHVENGQRVYFTAENAQARAANPPRTTLTAFFLLCHQDPFARTLLYPEVPKYYTWNAARKKVCRRKQSVPAPGHNVRASDAFARVYTVHPSNDKCYFLRFLLHTVRGPISFTDLKTINGEVCETYREACQRLGSLENDQHWDRTLLKACATCFPSQLRDLSR
;
A
#
# COMPACT_ATOMS: atom_id res chain seq x y z
N MET A 1 -5.63 38.17 10.72
CA MET A 1 -5.32 37.05 9.80
C MET A 1 -6.04 35.74 10.13
N PHE A 2 -6.77 35.62 11.24
CA PHE A 2 -7.86 34.64 11.36
C PHE A 2 -9.04 35.26 12.13
N GLN A 3 -9.99 35.88 11.43
CA GLN A 3 -11.32 36.20 11.96
C GLN A 3 -12.27 35.07 11.53
N ALA A 4 -11.93 33.83 11.89
CA ALA A 4 -12.74 32.66 11.56
C ALA A 4 -12.82 31.76 12.80
N HIS A 5 -13.97 31.15 13.04
CA HIS A 5 -14.14 30.15 14.08
C HIS A 5 -13.43 28.86 13.65
N ILE A 6 -12.31 28.53 14.30
CA ILE A 6 -11.59 27.28 14.10
C ILE A 6 -12.00 26.32 15.22
N ASN A 7 -12.61 25.19 14.87
CA ASN A 7 -12.88 24.11 15.81
C ASN A 7 -11.68 23.15 15.86
N VAL A 8 -11.11 22.93 17.05
CA VAL A 8 -9.99 22.00 17.26
C VAL A 8 -10.48 20.85 18.14
N GLU A 9 -10.53 19.65 17.58
CA GLU A 9 -10.96 18.45 18.30
C GLU A 9 -9.79 17.53 18.58
N TYR A 10 -9.56 17.22 19.86
CA TYR A 10 -8.57 16.22 20.29
C TYR A 10 -9.27 14.89 20.57
N CYS A 11 -8.89 13.85 19.83
CA CYS A 11 -9.49 12.52 19.95
C CYS A 11 -8.46 11.48 20.38
N ASN A 12 -8.74 10.79 21.50
CA ASN A 12 -7.86 9.74 22.05
C ASN A 12 -8.51 8.34 22.05
N SER A 13 -9.56 8.11 21.24
CA SER A 13 -10.21 6.80 21.12
C SER A 13 -10.36 6.40 19.66
N VAL A 14 -10.10 5.11 19.37
CA VAL A 14 -10.31 4.53 18.03
C VAL A 14 -11.74 4.74 17.53
N ARG A 15 -12.74 4.74 18.43
CA ARG A 15 -14.14 5.00 18.07
C ARG A 15 -14.36 6.43 17.58
N LEU A 16 -13.75 7.40 18.25
CA LEU A 16 -13.84 8.83 17.88
C LEU A 16 -13.08 9.10 16.57
N ILE A 17 -11.90 8.52 16.39
CA ILE A 17 -11.13 8.62 15.13
C ILE A 17 -11.95 8.05 13.97
N LYS A 18 -12.55 6.86 14.15
CA LYS A 18 -13.44 6.26 13.13
C LYS A 18 -14.64 7.16 12.83
N TYR A 19 -15.21 7.80 13.85
CA TYR A 19 -16.32 8.73 13.68
C TYR A 19 -15.90 9.93 12.84
N ILE A 20 -14.83 10.64 13.19
CA ILE A 20 -14.33 11.80 12.41
C ILE A 20 -13.99 11.40 10.98
N CYS A 21 -13.22 10.33 10.79
CA CYS A 21 -12.88 9.85 9.45
C CYS A 21 -14.14 9.45 8.66
N LYS A 22 -15.18 8.94 9.31
CA LYS A 22 -16.46 8.68 8.65
C LYS A 22 -17.08 9.97 8.15
N TYR A 23 -17.13 11.06 8.91
CA TYR A 23 -17.72 12.33 8.42
C TYR A 23 -16.97 12.86 7.20
N VAL A 24 -15.64 12.84 7.24
CA VAL A 24 -14.82 13.30 6.10
C VAL A 24 -15.02 12.42 4.86
N ASN A 25 -15.18 11.09 5.02
CA ASN A 25 -15.24 10.15 3.90
C ASN A 25 -16.65 9.69 3.50
N LYS A 26 -17.70 10.00 4.28
CA LYS A 26 -19.09 9.58 4.01
C LYS A 26 -19.59 10.14 2.68
N GLY A 27 -19.02 11.26 2.24
CA GLY A 27 -19.46 12.00 1.07
C GLY A 27 -20.73 12.80 1.37
N SER A 28 -21.13 13.58 0.37
CA SER A 28 -22.26 14.48 0.48
C SER A 28 -23.60 13.74 0.39
N ASP A 29 -24.66 14.31 0.98
CA ASP A 29 -25.98 13.69 1.00
C ASP A 29 -26.56 13.59 -0.42
N MET A 30 -27.40 12.58 -0.66
CA MET A 30 -28.09 12.42 -1.94
C MET A 30 -29.47 13.04 -1.89
N ALA A 31 -29.82 13.75 -2.94
CA ALA A 31 -31.15 14.29 -3.19
C ALA A 31 -31.74 13.63 -4.44
N VAL A 32 -33.04 13.37 -4.40
CA VAL A 32 -33.81 12.87 -5.54
C VAL A 32 -34.59 14.05 -6.11
N PHE A 33 -34.33 14.36 -7.37
CA PHE A 33 -35.04 15.41 -8.11
C PHE A 33 -36.05 14.76 -9.03
N ARG A 34 -37.29 15.26 -9.02
CA ARG A 34 -38.28 14.93 -10.04
C ARG A 34 -38.14 15.94 -11.19
N LEU A 35 -37.97 15.44 -12.41
CA LEU A 35 -37.99 16.26 -13.61
C LEU A 35 -39.42 16.25 -14.18
N GLU A 36 -40.02 17.42 -14.32
CA GLU A 36 -41.30 17.57 -15.00
C GLU A 36 -41.06 17.84 -16.49
N ASN A 37 -41.66 17.01 -17.36
CA ASN A 37 -41.66 17.25 -18.81
C ASN A 37 -42.84 18.16 -19.16
N GLU A 38 -42.59 19.25 -19.87
CA GLU A 38 -43.62 20.20 -20.34
C GLU A 38 -44.68 19.54 -21.26
N ASN A 39 -44.35 18.40 -21.87
CA ASN A 39 -45.22 17.71 -22.85
C ASN A 39 -46.11 16.61 -22.24
N GLY A 40 -46.13 16.41 -20.92
CA GLY A 40 -47.04 15.46 -20.26
C GLY A 40 -46.77 13.97 -20.50
N ILE A 41 -45.69 13.60 -21.22
CA ILE A 41 -45.25 12.20 -21.36
C ILE A 41 -44.51 11.80 -20.08
N ILE A 42 -45.14 10.94 -19.29
CA ILE A 42 -44.65 10.42 -18.01
C ILE A 42 -43.80 9.17 -18.31
N ASP A 43 -42.48 9.31 -18.18
CA ASP A 43 -41.54 8.18 -18.16
C ASP A 43 -41.00 8.00 -16.74
N GLU A 44 -41.45 6.97 -16.02
CA GLU A 44 -41.09 6.71 -14.62
C GLU A 44 -39.59 6.50 -14.40
N ILE A 45 -38.85 6.03 -15.42
CA ILE A 45 -37.41 5.74 -15.33
C ILE A 45 -36.59 7.03 -15.54
N ILE A 46 -37.05 7.93 -16.41
CA ILE A 46 -36.38 9.21 -16.70
C ILE A 46 -36.79 10.31 -15.70
N GLN A 47 -37.90 10.13 -14.97
CA GLN A 47 -38.46 11.16 -14.09
C GLN A 47 -37.64 11.49 -12.85
N TYR A 48 -36.74 10.61 -12.40
CA TYR A 48 -36.02 10.80 -11.16
C TYR A 48 -34.51 10.88 -11.41
N LEU A 49 -33.94 12.05 -11.16
CA LEU A 49 -32.49 12.23 -11.14
C LEU A 49 -32.01 12.12 -9.70
N MET A 50 -31.09 11.19 -9.45
CA MET A 50 -30.37 11.13 -8.18
C MET A 50 -29.11 11.99 -8.30
N GLY A 51 -29.04 13.06 -7.51
CA GLY A 51 -27.89 13.94 -7.45
C GLY A 51 -27.28 13.98 -6.06
N ARG A 52 -26.00 14.33 -5.99
CA ARG A 52 -25.35 14.65 -4.72
C ARG A 52 -25.57 16.13 -4.42
N PHE A 53 -26.16 16.42 -3.27
CA PHE A 53 -26.27 17.78 -2.77
C PHE A 53 -24.90 18.23 -2.25
N ILE A 54 -24.45 19.41 -2.66
CA ILE A 54 -23.24 20.06 -2.16
C ILE A 54 -23.66 21.44 -1.66
N ASN A 55 -23.24 21.84 -0.46
CA ASN A 55 -23.59 23.14 0.08
C ASN A 55 -22.89 24.28 -0.69
N SER A 56 -23.41 25.51 -0.64
CA SER A 56 -22.87 26.63 -1.42
C SER A 56 -21.39 26.92 -1.13
N ASN A 57 -20.94 26.78 0.12
CA ASN A 57 -19.55 27.05 0.51
C ASN A 57 -18.59 26.01 -0.08
N GLU A 58 -18.95 24.72 0.00
CA GLU A 58 -18.20 23.61 -0.57
C GLU A 58 -18.18 23.69 -2.11
N ALA A 59 -19.31 24.08 -2.73
CA ALA A 59 -19.39 24.30 -4.17
C ALA A 59 -18.42 25.39 -4.65
N VAL A 60 -18.35 26.53 -3.95
CA VAL A 60 -17.36 27.59 -4.24
C VAL A 60 -15.93 27.06 -4.11
N TRP A 61 -15.66 26.27 -3.07
CA TRP A 61 -14.35 25.62 -2.86
C TRP A 61 -13.95 24.72 -4.04
N HIS A 62 -14.89 23.91 -4.54
CA HIS A 62 -14.69 23.06 -5.70
C HIS A 62 -14.47 23.87 -6.99
N VAL A 63 -15.28 24.90 -7.24
CA VAL A 63 -15.14 25.77 -8.43
C VAL A 63 -13.76 26.44 -8.46
N LEU A 64 -13.26 26.86 -7.30
CA LEU A 64 -11.94 27.47 -7.15
C LEU A 64 -10.79 26.46 -7.02
N SER A 65 -11.09 25.15 -7.07
CA SER A 65 -10.11 24.06 -6.92
C SER A 65 -9.28 24.14 -5.63
N PHE A 66 -9.89 24.63 -4.54
CA PHE A 66 -9.26 24.67 -3.23
C PHE A 66 -9.24 23.29 -2.56
N ALA A 67 -8.20 23.03 -1.75
CA ALA A 67 -8.13 21.82 -0.96
C ALA A 67 -9.23 21.81 0.11
N ILE A 68 -10.04 20.75 0.13
CA ILE A 68 -11.19 20.61 1.05
C ILE A 68 -10.75 20.01 2.39
N HIS A 69 -9.78 19.10 2.34
CA HIS A 69 -9.17 18.52 3.52
C HIS A 69 -7.70 18.25 3.24
N GLU A 70 -6.88 18.31 4.28
CA GLU A 70 -5.48 17.91 4.23
C GLU A 70 -5.23 16.88 5.34
N GLY A 71 -4.42 15.87 5.03
CA GLY A 71 -3.99 14.86 5.99
C GLY A 71 -2.51 15.01 6.27
N TYR A 72 -2.17 15.34 7.52
CA TYR A 72 -0.81 15.26 8.03
C TYR A 72 -0.73 14.18 9.11
N PRO A 73 0.27 13.29 9.05
CA PRO A 73 1.26 13.15 7.98
C PRO A 73 0.70 12.55 6.69
N SER A 74 1.33 12.83 5.55
CA SER A 74 0.94 12.27 4.25
C SER A 74 1.17 10.76 4.22
N VAL A 75 0.17 10.00 3.73
CA VAL A 75 0.24 8.54 3.58
C VAL A 75 0.36 8.17 2.11
N VAL A 76 1.46 7.49 1.75
CA VAL A 76 1.74 7.02 0.39
C VAL A 76 1.44 5.53 0.28
N HIS A 77 0.58 5.15 -0.65
CA HIS A 77 0.27 3.75 -0.92
C HIS A 77 1.34 3.11 -1.81
N LEU A 78 1.87 1.98 -1.36
CA LEU A 78 2.91 1.23 -2.04
C LEU A 78 2.35 -0.09 -2.59
N SER A 79 2.51 -0.30 -3.90
CA SER A 79 2.07 -1.50 -4.61
C SER A 79 2.84 -2.75 -4.15
N VAL A 80 2.16 -3.89 -4.13
CA VAL A 80 2.73 -5.22 -3.93
C VAL A 80 2.18 -6.13 -5.00
N HIS A 81 3.05 -6.82 -5.72
CA HIS A 81 2.69 -7.83 -6.71
C HIS A 81 3.91 -8.70 -7.00
N VAL A 82 3.69 -9.90 -7.52
CA VAL A 82 4.76 -10.73 -8.10
C VAL A 82 5.24 -10.16 -9.43
N GLU A 83 6.35 -10.69 -9.94
CA GLU A 83 6.85 -10.35 -11.28
C GLU A 83 5.75 -10.55 -12.34
N ASN A 84 5.57 -9.53 -13.19
CA ASN A 84 4.50 -9.44 -14.20
C ASN A 84 3.05 -9.52 -13.66
N GLY A 85 2.84 -9.55 -12.35
CA GLY A 85 1.53 -9.58 -11.70
C GLY A 85 0.94 -8.20 -11.40
N GLN A 86 1.42 -7.14 -12.05
CA GLN A 86 0.94 -5.78 -11.81
C GLN A 86 -0.45 -5.54 -12.41
N ARG A 87 -1.29 -4.79 -11.69
CA ARG A 87 -2.58 -4.35 -12.21
C ARG A 87 -2.37 -3.24 -13.24
N VAL A 88 -2.79 -3.49 -14.47
CA VAL A 88 -2.70 -2.55 -15.60
C VAL A 88 -4.10 -2.28 -16.14
N TYR A 89 -4.41 -1.01 -16.40
CA TYR A 89 -5.61 -0.60 -17.11
C TYR A 89 -5.27 -0.41 -18.59
N PHE A 90 -6.08 -0.97 -19.46
CA PHE A 90 -5.88 -0.97 -20.90
C PHE A 90 -7.23 -0.86 -21.62
N THR A 91 -7.18 -0.45 -22.89
CA THR A 91 -8.28 -0.50 -23.86
C THR A 91 -7.97 -1.56 -24.90
N ALA A 92 -8.94 -1.96 -25.72
CA ALA A 92 -8.75 -3.00 -26.73
C ALA A 92 -7.57 -2.68 -27.68
N GLU A 93 -7.38 -1.40 -28.01
CA GLU A 93 -6.36 -0.94 -28.95
C GLU A 93 -4.95 -0.95 -28.34
N ASN A 94 -4.81 -0.73 -27.02
CA ASN A 94 -3.51 -0.62 -26.36
C ASN A 94 -3.12 -1.85 -25.53
N ALA A 95 -3.96 -2.89 -25.48
CA ALA A 95 -3.75 -4.09 -24.68
C ALA A 95 -2.39 -4.76 -24.98
N GLN A 96 -2.06 -4.97 -26.26
CA GLN A 96 -0.80 -5.61 -26.67
C GLN A 96 0.42 -4.77 -26.26
N ALA A 97 0.37 -3.46 -26.50
CA ALA A 97 1.44 -2.54 -26.12
C ALA A 97 1.64 -2.48 -24.60
N ARG A 98 0.55 -2.51 -23.83
CA ARG A 98 0.56 -2.54 -22.36
C ARG A 98 1.08 -3.86 -21.80
N ALA A 99 0.78 -4.98 -22.45
CA ALA A 99 1.31 -6.29 -22.07
C ALA A 99 2.82 -6.39 -22.34
N ALA A 100 3.28 -5.87 -23.47
CA ALA A 100 4.70 -5.83 -23.81
C ALA A 100 5.50 -4.88 -22.91
N ASN A 101 4.95 -3.70 -22.62
CA ASN A 101 5.59 -2.65 -21.82
C ASN A 101 4.66 -2.15 -20.72
N PRO A 102 4.54 -2.90 -19.61
CA PRO A 102 3.66 -2.53 -18.52
C PRO A 102 4.14 -1.25 -17.81
N PRO A 103 3.23 -0.38 -17.37
CA PRO A 103 3.59 0.84 -16.66
C PRO A 103 4.28 0.53 -15.34
N ARG A 104 5.30 1.33 -15.01
CA ARG A 104 6.01 1.20 -13.72
C ARG A 104 5.06 1.41 -12.54
N THR A 105 5.21 0.54 -11.55
CA THR A 105 4.56 0.62 -10.24
C THR A 105 5.53 1.23 -9.24
N THR A 106 5.07 1.52 -8.02
CA THR A 106 5.98 2.01 -6.97
C THR A 106 7.02 0.95 -6.59
N LEU A 107 6.68 -0.34 -6.74
CA LEU A 107 7.57 -1.46 -6.46
C LEU A 107 8.68 -1.60 -7.51
N THR A 108 8.31 -1.63 -8.79
CA THR A 108 9.33 -1.73 -9.86
C THR A 108 10.17 -0.46 -9.96
N ALA A 109 9.61 0.70 -9.62
CA ALA A 109 10.38 1.92 -9.50
C ALA A 109 11.32 1.94 -8.28
N PHE A 110 10.97 1.27 -7.18
CA PHE A 110 11.86 1.09 -6.03
C PHE A 110 13.08 0.24 -6.41
N PHE A 111 12.90 -0.86 -7.12
CA PHE A 111 14.02 -1.68 -7.62
C PHE A 111 14.99 -0.88 -8.50
N LEU A 112 14.45 -0.10 -9.44
CA LEU A 112 15.26 0.80 -10.28
C LEU A 112 15.96 1.88 -9.45
N LEU A 113 15.31 2.38 -8.40
CA LEU A 113 15.90 3.35 -7.50
C LEU A 113 17.08 2.74 -6.72
N CYS A 114 16.92 1.53 -6.19
CA CYS A 114 18.00 0.80 -5.51
C CYS A 114 19.19 0.55 -6.45
N HIS A 115 18.93 0.32 -7.74
CA HIS A 115 20.00 0.16 -8.72
C HIS A 115 20.77 1.48 -8.97
N GLN A 116 20.08 2.63 -8.95
CA GLN A 116 20.66 3.93 -9.34
C GLN A 116 21.24 4.71 -8.17
N ASP A 117 20.69 4.56 -6.97
CA ASP A 117 21.00 5.39 -5.81
C ASP A 117 21.50 4.52 -4.64
N PRO A 118 22.78 4.63 -4.26
CA PRO A 118 23.34 3.89 -3.13
C PRO A 118 22.60 4.15 -1.81
N PHE A 119 22.04 5.34 -1.61
CA PHE A 119 21.25 5.62 -0.40
C PHE A 119 19.96 4.81 -0.37
N ALA A 120 19.29 4.65 -1.51
CA ALA A 120 18.07 3.84 -1.58
C ALA A 120 18.33 2.37 -1.24
N ARG A 121 19.55 1.86 -1.48
CA ARG A 121 19.94 0.50 -1.08
C ARG A 121 19.97 0.28 0.43
N THR A 122 20.04 1.34 1.21
CA THR A 122 20.00 1.26 2.69
C THR A 122 18.58 1.19 3.24
N LEU A 123 17.56 1.45 2.41
CA LEU A 123 16.18 1.60 2.86
C LEU A 123 15.36 0.32 2.67
N LEU A 124 14.40 0.13 3.57
CA LEU A 124 13.29 -0.79 3.35
C LEU A 124 12.24 -0.14 2.44
N TYR A 125 11.44 -0.96 1.76
CA TYR A 125 10.40 -0.44 0.86
C TYR A 125 9.42 0.55 1.52
N PRO A 126 8.93 0.34 2.76
CA PRO A 126 8.07 1.30 3.46
C PRO A 126 8.78 2.59 3.89
N GLU A 127 10.10 2.63 3.91
CA GLU A 127 10.86 3.83 4.32
C GLU A 127 11.08 4.77 3.13
N VAL A 128 10.93 4.29 1.90
CA VAL A 128 11.19 5.06 0.67
C VAL A 128 10.39 6.37 0.63
N PRO A 129 9.06 6.41 0.91
CA PRO A 129 8.30 7.65 0.87
C PRO A 129 8.75 8.75 1.84
N LYS A 130 9.51 8.37 2.89
CA LYS A 130 10.10 9.30 3.84
C LYS A 130 11.13 10.22 3.16
N TYR A 131 11.92 9.68 2.24
CA TYR A 131 13.05 10.36 1.58
C TYR A 131 12.80 10.68 0.11
N TYR A 132 11.87 9.95 -0.53
CA TYR A 132 11.56 10.08 -1.93
C TYR A 132 10.06 10.31 -2.16
N THR A 133 9.73 10.95 -3.27
CA THR A 133 8.36 11.19 -3.71
C THR A 133 8.09 10.47 -5.03
N TRP A 134 6.94 9.81 -5.12
CA TRP A 134 6.46 9.21 -6.36
C TRP A 134 5.78 10.25 -7.25
N ASN A 135 6.31 10.47 -8.45
CA ASN A 135 5.65 11.26 -9.48
C ASN A 135 4.79 10.34 -10.35
N ALA A 136 3.47 10.35 -10.13
CA ALA A 136 2.53 9.48 -10.83
C ALA A 136 2.43 9.76 -12.33
N ALA A 137 2.61 11.01 -12.77
CA ALA A 137 2.55 11.40 -14.17
C ALA A 137 3.77 10.88 -14.95
N ARG A 138 4.97 11.02 -14.37
CA ARG A 138 6.24 10.57 -14.99
C ARG A 138 6.60 9.12 -14.67
N LYS A 139 5.85 8.48 -13.77
CA LYS A 139 6.12 7.12 -13.24
C LYS A 139 7.57 6.96 -12.76
N LYS A 140 8.04 7.96 -11.99
CA LYS A 140 9.41 8.03 -11.47
C LYS A 140 9.41 8.41 -10.01
N VAL A 141 10.38 7.87 -9.29
CA VAL A 141 10.67 8.26 -7.91
C VAL A 141 11.72 9.38 -7.94
N CYS A 142 11.54 10.43 -7.15
CA CYS A 142 12.46 11.56 -7.07
C CYS A 142 12.85 11.84 -5.62
N ARG A 143 14.10 12.21 -5.36
CA ARG A 143 14.52 12.66 -4.02
C ARG A 143 13.68 13.86 -3.58
N ARG A 144 13.31 13.90 -2.29
CA ARG A 144 12.58 15.04 -1.72
C ARG A 144 13.44 16.29 -1.72
N LYS A 145 12.85 17.41 -2.17
CA LYS A 145 13.50 18.73 -2.22
C LYS A 145 13.10 19.64 -1.06
N GLN A 146 11.87 19.49 -0.55
CA GLN A 146 11.28 20.34 0.49
C GLN A 146 10.99 19.48 1.74
N SER A 147 11.99 19.30 2.61
CA SER A 147 11.80 18.66 3.92
C SER A 147 13.02 18.89 4.85
N VAL A 148 13.04 18.33 6.06
CA VAL A 148 14.16 18.52 7.01
C VAL A 148 15.38 17.69 6.57
N PRO A 149 16.62 18.17 6.71
CA PRO A 149 17.82 17.34 6.49
C PRO A 149 17.78 16.08 7.37
N ALA A 150 18.04 14.92 6.78
CA ALA A 150 18.13 13.68 7.53
C ALA A 150 19.44 13.67 8.35
N PRO A 151 19.41 13.31 9.64
CA PRO A 151 20.62 13.20 10.44
C PRO A 151 21.64 12.26 9.79
N GLY A 152 22.88 12.71 9.66
CA GLY A 152 24.00 11.92 9.13
C GLY A 152 23.98 11.65 7.62
N HIS A 153 23.05 12.24 6.85
CA HIS A 153 22.94 11.99 5.40
C HIS A 153 22.69 13.29 4.62
N ASN A 154 23.25 13.40 3.42
CA ASN A 154 22.96 14.49 2.46
C ASN A 154 21.61 14.29 1.75
N VAL A 155 20.58 13.87 2.49
CA VAL A 155 19.23 13.58 1.97
C VAL A 155 18.22 14.28 2.88
N ARG A 156 17.07 14.65 2.31
CA ARG A 156 16.00 15.28 3.09
C ARG A 156 14.94 14.24 3.43
N ALA A 157 14.45 14.26 4.67
CA ALA A 157 13.42 13.38 5.19
C ALA A 157 12.16 14.17 5.55
N SER A 158 11.00 13.58 5.31
CA SER A 158 9.68 14.10 5.71
C SER A 158 9.00 13.13 6.68
N ASP A 159 7.89 13.54 7.28
CA ASP A 159 7.08 12.66 8.13
C ASP A 159 6.13 11.76 7.32
N ALA A 160 6.31 11.65 6.00
CA ALA A 160 5.45 10.84 5.16
C ALA A 160 5.55 9.35 5.54
N PHE A 161 4.39 8.72 5.74
CA PHE A 161 4.27 7.30 6.03
C PHE A 161 3.95 6.51 4.77
N ALA A 162 4.47 5.30 4.67
CA ALA A 162 4.09 4.36 3.64
C ALA A 162 3.05 3.37 4.13
N ARG A 163 2.05 3.11 3.31
CA ARG A 163 1.13 1.98 3.48
C ARG A 163 1.35 0.98 2.36
N VAL A 164 2.03 -0.11 2.70
CA VAL A 164 2.12 -1.29 1.83
C VAL A 164 0.78 -2.03 1.90
N TYR A 165 0.16 -2.32 0.76
CA TYR A 165 -1.15 -2.96 0.71
C TYR A 165 -1.19 -4.25 1.55
N THR A 166 -2.28 -4.43 2.29
CA THR A 166 -2.54 -5.68 3.01
C THR A 166 -2.78 -6.79 1.99
N VAL A 167 -2.08 -7.91 2.16
CA VAL A 167 -2.24 -9.10 1.33
C VAL A 167 -2.81 -10.21 2.20
N HIS A 168 -3.87 -10.86 1.74
CA HIS A 168 -4.46 -11.99 2.44
C HIS A 168 -3.50 -13.20 2.42
N PRO A 169 -3.35 -13.97 3.52
CA PRO A 169 -2.46 -15.13 3.57
C PRO A 169 -2.71 -16.18 2.48
N SER A 170 -3.95 -16.32 1.98
CA SER A 170 -4.26 -17.20 0.84
C SER A 170 -3.54 -16.82 -0.45
N ASN A 171 -3.15 -15.55 -0.62
CA ASN A 171 -2.25 -15.14 -1.69
C ASN A 171 -0.80 -15.32 -1.23
N ASP A 172 -0.43 -16.61 -1.11
CA ASP A 172 0.84 -17.10 -0.58
C ASP A 172 2.05 -16.30 -1.08
N LYS A 173 2.20 -16.20 -2.42
CA LYS A 173 3.32 -15.52 -3.06
C LYS A 173 3.41 -14.03 -2.68
N CYS A 174 2.30 -13.29 -2.77
CA CYS A 174 2.32 -11.86 -2.46
C CYS A 174 2.44 -11.61 -0.95
N TYR A 175 1.96 -12.53 -0.12
CA TYR A 175 2.06 -12.45 1.33
C TYR A 175 3.52 -12.50 1.78
N PHE A 176 4.28 -13.50 1.33
CA PHE A 176 5.72 -13.60 1.63
C PHE A 176 6.54 -12.50 0.94
N LEU A 177 6.19 -12.13 -0.29
CA LEU A 177 6.85 -11.00 -0.96
C LEU A 177 6.68 -9.70 -0.17
N ARG A 178 5.48 -9.42 0.35
CA ARG A 178 5.24 -8.28 1.23
C ARG A 178 6.12 -8.35 2.47
N PHE A 179 6.22 -9.51 3.10
CA PHE A 179 7.08 -9.70 4.26
C PHE A 179 8.55 -9.38 3.94
N LEU A 180 9.06 -9.89 2.82
CA LEU A 180 10.42 -9.60 2.35
C LEU A 180 10.64 -8.10 2.08
N LEU A 181 9.65 -7.40 1.53
CA LEU A 181 9.73 -5.95 1.33
C LEU A 181 9.84 -5.15 2.65
N HIS A 182 9.39 -5.72 3.76
CA HIS A 182 9.51 -5.13 5.10
C HIS A 182 10.82 -5.49 5.81
N THR A 183 11.62 -6.41 5.26
CA THR A 183 12.80 -6.96 5.96
C THR A 183 14.09 -6.82 5.14
N VAL A 184 14.02 -7.03 3.83
CA VAL A 184 15.15 -6.92 2.91
C VAL A 184 15.36 -5.46 2.50
N ARG A 185 16.57 -4.95 2.74
CA ARG A 185 16.97 -3.59 2.35
C ARG A 185 17.50 -3.56 0.93
N GLY A 186 17.11 -2.53 0.19
CA GLY A 186 17.70 -2.21 -1.09
C GLY A 186 17.63 -3.25 -2.22
N PRO A 187 16.60 -4.10 -2.33
CA PRO A 187 16.54 -5.09 -3.41
C PRO A 187 16.50 -4.40 -4.78
N ILE A 188 17.27 -4.90 -5.75
CA ILE A 188 17.33 -4.35 -7.12
C ILE A 188 16.44 -5.09 -8.12
N SER A 189 15.87 -6.24 -7.74
CA SER A 189 14.97 -7.04 -8.57
C SER A 189 14.12 -8.01 -7.73
N PHE A 190 13.16 -8.68 -8.37
CA PHE A 190 12.41 -9.77 -7.72
C PHE A 190 13.30 -10.96 -7.35
N THR A 191 14.30 -11.26 -8.18
CA THR A 191 15.28 -12.32 -7.91
C THR A 191 16.15 -11.97 -6.71
N ASP A 192 16.65 -10.73 -6.66
CA ASP A 192 17.46 -10.22 -5.54
C ASP A 192 16.69 -10.26 -4.22
N LEU A 193 15.38 -10.00 -4.26
CA LEU A 193 14.49 -10.12 -3.10
C LEU A 193 14.34 -11.56 -2.60
N LYS A 194 14.62 -12.57 -3.43
CA LYS A 194 14.68 -14.00 -3.05
C LYS A 194 16.10 -14.46 -2.71
N THR A 195 17.12 -13.63 -2.89
CA THR A 195 18.51 -13.99 -2.62
C THR A 195 18.81 -13.78 -1.15
N ILE A 196 19.08 -14.87 -0.42
CA ILE A 196 19.47 -14.83 0.99
C ILE A 196 20.87 -15.44 1.10
N ASN A 197 21.81 -14.69 1.69
CA ASN A 197 23.22 -15.09 1.84
C ASN A 197 23.92 -15.47 0.52
N GLY A 198 23.53 -14.83 -0.59
CA GLY A 198 24.12 -15.09 -1.92
C GLY A 198 23.46 -16.25 -2.69
N GLU A 199 22.53 -16.99 -2.09
CA GLU A 199 21.79 -18.05 -2.76
C GLU A 199 20.38 -17.60 -3.13
N VAL A 200 20.00 -17.83 -4.38
CA VAL A 200 18.66 -17.51 -4.90
C VAL A 200 17.68 -18.60 -4.48
N CYS A 201 16.66 -18.26 -3.69
CA CYS A 201 15.59 -19.18 -3.35
C CYS A 201 14.60 -19.36 -4.50
N GLU A 202 13.94 -20.53 -4.57
CA GLU A 202 12.93 -20.79 -5.59
C GLU A 202 11.68 -19.94 -5.34
N THR A 203 11.25 -19.90 -4.08
CA THR A 203 10.02 -19.23 -3.65
C THR A 203 10.27 -18.11 -2.63
N TYR A 204 9.35 -17.15 -2.55
CA TYR A 204 9.38 -16.10 -1.51
C TYR A 204 9.21 -16.68 -0.10
N ARG A 205 8.43 -17.77 0.04
CA ARG A 205 8.25 -18.50 1.30
C ARG A 205 9.59 -19.04 1.81
N GLU A 206 10.32 -19.73 0.93
CA GLU A 206 11.64 -20.28 1.26
C GLU A 206 12.62 -19.17 1.64
N ALA A 207 12.64 -18.05 0.92
CA ALA A 207 13.47 -16.90 1.28
C ALA A 207 13.14 -16.37 2.69
N CYS A 208 11.85 -16.31 3.06
CA CYS A 208 11.45 -15.93 4.42
C CYS A 208 11.89 -16.95 5.49
N GLN A 209 11.83 -18.25 5.17
CA GLN A 209 12.29 -19.31 6.07
C GLN A 209 13.80 -19.23 6.30
N ARG A 210 14.59 -19.05 5.23
CA ARG A 210 16.05 -18.90 5.32
C ARG A 210 16.49 -17.62 6.03
N LEU A 211 15.69 -16.54 5.93
CA LEU A 211 15.89 -15.32 6.71
C LEU A 211 15.65 -15.53 8.22
N GLY A 212 15.22 -16.73 8.64
CA GLY A 212 14.92 -17.05 10.05
C GLY A 212 13.65 -16.38 10.56
N SER A 213 12.78 -15.93 9.64
CA SER A 213 11.61 -15.12 9.96
C SER A 213 10.30 -15.90 10.05
N LEU A 214 10.33 -17.19 9.68
CA LEU A 214 9.23 -18.12 9.87
C LEU A 214 9.71 -19.21 10.83
N GLU A 215 8.91 -19.51 11.86
CA GLU A 215 9.10 -20.72 12.64
C GLU A 215 9.04 -21.92 11.68
N ASN A 216 10.07 -22.74 11.75
CA ASN A 216 10.22 -23.88 10.86
C ASN A 216 9.78 -25.14 11.61
N ASP A 217 8.67 -25.73 11.18
CA ASP A 217 8.17 -26.99 11.74
C ASP A 217 9.13 -28.16 11.56
N GLN A 218 10.18 -28.02 10.73
CA GLN A 218 11.26 -29.00 10.63
C GLN A 218 11.93 -29.31 11.96
N HIS A 219 11.93 -28.38 12.93
CA HIS A 219 12.44 -28.70 14.26
C HIS A 219 11.56 -29.73 14.95
N TRP A 220 10.23 -29.62 14.84
CA TRP A 220 9.27 -30.59 15.32
C TRP A 220 9.39 -31.91 14.57
N ASP A 221 9.51 -31.89 13.25
CA ASP A 221 9.68 -33.10 12.43
C ASP A 221 10.98 -33.85 12.77
N ARG A 222 12.11 -33.13 12.92
CA ARG A 222 13.38 -33.74 13.34
C ARG A 222 13.31 -34.26 14.77
N THR A 223 12.61 -33.56 15.66
CA THR A 223 12.45 -33.99 17.05
C THR A 223 11.59 -35.25 17.13
N LEU A 224 10.49 -35.32 16.39
CA LEU A 224 9.64 -36.51 16.27
C LEU A 224 10.39 -37.68 15.63
N LEU A 225 11.11 -37.47 14.53
CA LEU A 225 11.92 -38.52 13.88
C LEU A 225 13.00 -39.07 14.82
N LYS A 226 13.70 -38.19 15.55
CA LYS A 226 14.72 -38.60 16.51
C LYS A 226 14.11 -39.34 17.69
N ALA A 227 12.96 -38.89 18.19
CA ALA A 227 12.23 -39.55 19.26
C ALA A 227 11.73 -40.94 18.83
N CYS A 228 11.22 -41.10 17.61
CA CYS A 228 10.83 -42.42 17.07
C CYS A 228 12.00 -43.41 17.04
N ALA A 229 13.22 -42.95 16.82
CA ALA A 229 14.41 -43.81 16.76
C ALA A 229 15.04 -44.11 18.13
N THR A 230 14.72 -43.35 19.18
CA THR A 230 15.45 -43.38 20.46
C THR A 230 14.58 -43.52 21.71
N CYS A 231 13.28 -43.22 21.60
CA CYS A 231 12.36 -43.16 22.74
C CYS A 231 11.30 -44.27 22.66
N PHE A 232 10.77 -44.64 23.83
CA PHE A 232 9.70 -45.64 23.91
C PHE A 232 8.34 -45.04 23.51
N PRO A 233 7.38 -45.85 23.03
CA PRO A 233 6.08 -45.36 22.53
C PRO A 233 5.27 -44.50 23.49
N SER A 234 5.46 -44.63 24.80
CA SER A 234 4.82 -43.80 25.83
C SER A 234 5.34 -42.36 25.84
N GLN A 235 6.64 -42.17 25.62
CA GLN A 235 7.32 -40.86 25.64
C GLN A 235 7.02 -40.02 24.39
N LEU A 236 6.60 -40.65 23.30
CA LEU A 236 6.16 -39.95 22.09
C LEU A 236 4.87 -39.15 22.31
N ARG A 237 4.02 -39.54 23.27
CA ARG A 237 2.75 -38.84 23.56
C ARG A 237 2.96 -37.49 24.23
N ASP A 238 4.09 -37.30 24.89
CA ASP A 238 4.44 -36.05 25.57
C ASP A 238 4.98 -35.00 24.58
N LEU A 239 5.40 -35.41 23.38
CA LEU A 239 5.86 -34.53 22.29
C LEU A 239 4.71 -34.05 21.39
N SER A 240 3.52 -34.66 21.48
CA SER A 240 2.35 -34.31 20.66
C SER A 240 1.31 -33.43 21.38
N ARG A 241 1.64 -32.94 22.58
CA ARG A 241 0.81 -32.02 23.37
C ARG A 241 1.34 -30.61 23.29
#